data_AF-A0A6V8Q0D4-F1
#
_entry.id   AF-A0A6V8Q0D4-F1
#
_cell.length_a   1.000
_cell.length_b   1.000
_cell.length_c   1.000
_cell.angle_alpha   90.00
_cell.angle_beta   90.00
_cell.angle_gamma   90.00
#
_symmetry.space_group_name_H-M   'P 1'
#
loop_
_entity.id
_entity.type
_entity.pdbx_description
1 polymer ?
#
loop_
_entity_poly.entity_id
_entity_poly.type
_entity_poly.pdbx_seq_one_letter_code
_entity_poly.pdbx_strand_id
1 'polypeptide(L)'
;ATGVALTFPDLPAGVLLPAMFVAGFVGGALWGLIPALLKVYFRANEVLTSLMLVYVASEAVNYLVYGPWRGPEEMGFPLTSKFSPAAQLPRLLNTRIHYLTLLLALLLAALVYLLVRRTRLGSESRVTGENPTAARYAGMDYTKIVLLVMLLSGGLAGLAGVGVVAGIHHRMHYPAGISPGYGFTAIIVAWLARLNPLA
;
A
#
# COMPACT_ATOMS: atom_id res chain seq x y z
N ALA A 1 -8.52 -5.25 2.40
CA ALA A 1 -8.28 -6.56 1.76
C ALA A 1 -8.68 -7.73 2.66
N THR A 2 -7.97 -7.97 3.77
CA THR A 2 -8.28 -9.07 4.73
C THR A 2 -9.73 -9.06 5.21
N GLY A 3 -10.26 -7.90 5.61
CA GLY A 3 -11.67 -7.79 5.99
C GLY A 3 -12.63 -8.29 4.90
N VAL A 4 -12.42 -7.90 3.64
CA VAL A 4 -13.23 -8.35 2.49
C VAL A 4 -13.13 -9.87 2.28
N ALA A 5 -11.93 -10.43 2.41
CA ALA A 5 -11.70 -11.87 2.28
C ALA A 5 -12.40 -12.68 3.38
N LEU A 6 -12.47 -12.14 4.60
CA LEU A 6 -13.09 -12.80 5.75
C LEU A 6 -14.62 -12.62 5.78
N THR A 7 -15.15 -11.48 5.32
CA THR A 7 -16.60 -11.22 5.31
C THR A 7 -17.33 -11.89 4.15
N PHE A 8 -16.65 -12.12 3.02
CA PHE A 8 -17.25 -12.68 1.81
C PHE A 8 -16.46 -13.90 1.28
N PRO A 9 -16.32 -14.98 2.06
CA PRO A 9 -15.48 -16.12 1.71
C PRO A 9 -16.01 -16.91 0.48
N ASP A 10 -17.32 -16.88 0.26
CA ASP A 10 -18.01 -17.68 -0.77
C ASP A 10 -18.08 -16.99 -2.14
N LEU A 11 -17.59 -15.75 -2.27
CA LEU A 11 -17.58 -15.07 -3.55
C LEU A 11 -16.62 -15.75 -4.54
N PRO A 12 -16.97 -15.79 -5.84
CA PRO A 12 -16.08 -16.32 -6.86
C PRO A 12 -14.80 -15.49 -6.94
N ALA A 13 -13.69 -16.17 -7.24
CA ALA A 13 -12.35 -15.56 -7.25
C ALA A 13 -12.26 -14.31 -8.15
N GLY A 14 -13.00 -14.33 -9.27
CA GLY A 14 -13.06 -13.22 -10.23
C GLY A 14 -13.64 -11.91 -9.67
N VAL A 15 -14.44 -11.96 -8.60
CA VAL A 15 -15.00 -10.77 -7.94
C VAL A 15 -14.23 -10.47 -6.65
N LEU A 16 -13.90 -11.52 -5.89
CA LEU A 16 -13.26 -11.40 -4.59
C LEU A 16 -11.86 -10.77 -4.69
N LEU A 17 -11.03 -11.22 -5.65
CA LEU A 17 -9.68 -10.69 -5.81
C LEU A 17 -9.66 -9.20 -6.20
N PRO A 18 -10.41 -8.73 -7.24
CA PRO A 18 -10.51 -7.30 -7.52
C PRO A 18 -11.02 -6.49 -6.33
N ALA A 19 -12.04 -6.97 -5.62
CA ALA A 19 -12.56 -6.29 -4.44
C ALA A 19 -11.51 -6.17 -3.33
N MET A 20 -10.68 -7.21 -3.12
CA MET A 20 -9.56 -7.17 -2.18
C MET A 20 -8.51 -6.12 -2.58
N PHE A 21 -8.13 -6.05 -3.87
CA PHE A 21 -7.19 -5.04 -4.36
C PHE A 21 -7.75 -3.62 -4.25
N VAL A 22 -9.01 -3.40 -4.62
CA VAL A 22 -9.68 -2.09 -4.46
C VAL A 22 -9.73 -1.70 -2.99
N ALA A 23 -10.15 -2.59 -2.10
CA ALA A 23 -10.16 -2.32 -0.66
C ALA A 23 -8.76 -2.09 -0.09
N GLY A 24 -7.74 -2.77 -0.62
CA GLY A 24 -6.33 -2.54 -0.26
C GLY A 24 -5.84 -1.16 -0.70
N PHE A 25 -6.13 -0.77 -1.95
CA PHE A 25 -5.79 0.54 -2.49
C PHE A 25 -6.49 1.65 -1.69
N VAL A 26 -7.81 1.55 -1.49
CA VAL A 26 -8.58 2.55 -0.74
C VAL A 26 -8.09 2.62 0.71
N GLY A 27 -7.86 1.48 1.37
CA GLY A 27 -7.33 1.45 2.73
C GLY A 27 -5.96 2.11 2.86
N GLY A 28 -5.04 1.79 1.95
CA GLY A 28 -3.71 2.41 1.91
C GLY A 28 -3.75 3.90 1.57
N ALA A 29 -4.61 4.30 0.63
CA ALA A 29 -4.82 5.69 0.23
C ALA A 29 -5.37 6.54 1.39
N LEU A 30 -6.36 6.02 2.12
CA LEU A 30 -6.90 6.66 3.33
C LEU A 30 -5.85 6.75 4.44
N TRP A 31 -5.02 5.71 4.61
CA TRP A 31 -3.95 5.74 5.61
C TRP A 31 -2.87 6.79 5.27
N GLY A 32 -2.49 6.88 3.99
CA GLY A 32 -1.55 7.89 3.50
C GLY A 32 -2.09 9.32 3.58
N LEU A 33 -3.41 9.50 3.63
CA LEU A 33 -4.04 10.80 3.78
C LEU A 33 -3.78 11.42 5.17
N ILE A 34 -3.66 10.60 6.22
CA ILE A 34 -3.44 11.08 7.60
C ILE A 34 -2.17 11.95 7.70
N PRO A 35 -0.95 11.46 7.35
CA PRO A 35 0.25 12.29 7.42
C PRO A 35 0.20 13.45 6.42
N ALA A 36 -0.51 13.30 5.29
CA ALA A 36 -0.67 14.36 4.30
C ALA A 36 -1.47 15.55 4.86
N LEU A 37 -2.58 15.29 5.55
CA LEU A 37 -3.39 16.32 6.21
C LEU A 37 -2.60 16.99 7.34
N LEU A 38 -1.89 16.20 8.15
CA LEU A 38 -1.04 16.73 9.22
C LEU A 38 0.07 17.64 8.67
N LYS A 39 0.68 17.27 7.55
CA LYS A 39 1.67 18.10 6.86
C LYS A 39 1.08 19.41 6.34
N VAL A 40 -0.04 19.33 5.62
CA VAL A 40 -0.65 20.49 4.95
C VAL A 40 -1.21 21.49 5.95
N TYR A 41 -2.01 21.03 6.91
CA TYR A 41 -2.78 21.90 7.80
C TYR A 41 -2.00 22.26 9.08
N PHE A 42 -1.24 21.32 9.63
CA PHE A 42 -0.54 21.51 10.91
C PHE A 42 0.97 21.72 10.75
N ARG A 43 1.48 21.73 9.51
CA ARG A 43 2.92 21.86 9.20
C ARG A 43 3.78 20.85 9.96
N ALA A 44 3.19 19.69 10.27
CA ALA A 44 3.89 18.61 10.94
C ALA A 44 4.93 18.00 9.99
N ASN A 45 6.03 17.50 10.57
CA ASN A 45 7.04 16.78 9.81
C ASN A 45 6.46 15.45 9.31
N GLU A 46 6.33 15.29 8.00
CA GLU A 46 5.76 14.09 7.39
C GLU A 46 6.58 12.82 7.64
N VAL A 47 7.90 12.94 7.78
CA VAL A 47 8.78 11.79 8.05
C VAL A 47 8.51 11.26 9.44
N LEU A 48 8.45 12.15 10.45
CA LEU A 48 8.16 11.74 11.81
C LEU A 48 6.72 11.20 11.94
N THR A 49 5.74 11.91 11.39
CA THR A 49 4.33 11.48 11.50
C THR A 49 4.08 10.15 10.79
N SER A 50 4.65 9.94 9.60
CA SER A 50 4.53 8.66 8.89
C SER A 50 5.25 7.52 9.63
N LEU A 51 6.44 7.78 10.19
CA LEU A 51 7.15 6.80 11.02
C LEU A 51 6.33 6.41 12.25
N MET A 52 5.74 7.38 12.95
CA MET A 52 4.89 7.13 14.12
C MET A 52 3.64 6.32 13.75
N LEU A 53 3.04 6.60 12.58
CA LEU A 53 1.88 5.86 12.09
C LEU A 53 2.18 4.41 11.73
N VAL A 54 3.43 4.03 11.48
CA VAL A 54 3.80 2.61 11.31
C VAL A 54 3.53 1.82 12.60
N TYR A 55 3.82 2.40 13.76
CA TYR A 55 3.53 1.76 15.05
C TYR A 55 2.03 1.65 15.29
N VAL A 56 1.28 2.73 15.03
CA VAL A 56 -0.18 2.73 15.15
C VAL A 56 -0.80 1.68 14.23
N ALA A 57 -0.33 1.57 12.99
CA ALA A 57 -0.80 0.54 12.06
C ALA A 57 -0.47 -0.87 12.55
N SER A 58 0.72 -1.06 13.11
CA SER A 58 1.16 -2.35 13.67
C SER A 58 0.26 -2.77 14.83
N GLU A 59 -0.03 -1.85 15.76
CA GLU A 59 -0.93 -2.14 16.88
C GLU A 59 -2.39 -2.31 16.45
N ALA A 60 -2.86 -1.57 15.45
CA ALA A 60 -4.18 -1.79 14.87
C ALA A 60 -4.30 -3.20 14.26
N VAL A 61 -3.26 -3.68 13.57
CA VAL A 61 -3.21 -5.05 13.06
C VAL A 61 -3.16 -6.06 14.21
N ASN A 62 -2.38 -5.83 15.27
CA ASN A 62 -2.39 -6.67 16.45
C ASN A 62 -3.80 -6.76 17.04
N TYR A 63 -4.44 -5.63 17.30
CA TYR A 63 -5.81 -5.60 17.82
C TYR A 63 -6.78 -6.44 16.97
N LEU A 64 -6.71 -6.32 15.65
CA LEU A 64 -7.56 -7.10 14.74
C LEU A 64 -7.29 -8.59 14.81
N VAL A 65 -6.02 -8.99 14.81
CA VAL A 65 -5.59 -10.40 14.78
C VAL A 65 -5.81 -11.10 16.14
N TYR A 66 -5.61 -10.39 17.25
CA TYR A 66 -5.90 -10.91 18.60
C TYR A 66 -7.39 -10.84 18.96
N GLY A 67 -8.13 -9.91 18.35
CA GLY A 67 -9.55 -9.67 18.63
C GLY A 67 -10.46 -10.22 17.54
N PRO A 68 -11.14 -9.34 16.77
CA PRO A 68 -12.29 -9.71 15.93
C PRO A 68 -11.96 -10.65 14.77
N TRP A 69 -10.73 -10.68 14.27
CA TRP A 69 -10.34 -11.55 13.14
C TRP A 69 -9.67 -12.85 13.58
N ARG A 70 -9.58 -13.11 14.88
CA ARG A 70 -8.96 -14.33 15.42
C ARG A 70 -9.71 -15.56 14.92
N GLY A 71 -8.99 -16.49 14.29
CA GLY A 71 -9.57 -17.74 13.80
C GLY A 71 -10.02 -18.65 14.95
N PRO A 72 -11.24 -19.22 14.91
CA PRO A 72 -11.72 -20.16 15.94
C PRO A 72 -10.86 -21.42 16.06
N GLU A 73 -10.25 -21.82 14.94
CA GLU A 73 -9.48 -23.07 14.82
C GLU A 73 -7.99 -22.91 15.19
N GLU A 74 -7.51 -21.69 15.43
CA GLU A 74 -6.08 -21.41 15.57
C GLU A 74 -5.56 -21.54 17.02
N MET A 75 -6.28 -22.27 17.88
CA MET A 75 -5.86 -22.71 19.23
C MET A 75 -5.13 -21.65 20.09
N GLY A 76 -5.59 -20.39 20.05
CA GLY A 76 -5.02 -19.31 20.85
C GLY A 76 -3.81 -18.58 20.22
N PHE A 77 -3.37 -18.99 19.03
CA PHE A 77 -2.38 -18.22 18.26
C PHE A 77 -3.02 -16.97 17.62
N PRO A 78 -2.28 -15.85 17.51
CA PRO A 78 -2.73 -14.64 16.84
C PRO A 78 -2.68 -14.82 15.32
N LEU A 79 -3.61 -15.59 14.80
CA LEU A 79 -3.74 -15.94 13.40
C LEU A 79 -5.20 -15.73 13.00
N THR A 80 -5.41 -15.13 11.82
CA THR A 80 -6.74 -15.15 11.22
C THR A 80 -7.02 -16.50 10.59
N SER A 81 -8.31 -16.79 10.36
CA SER A 81 -8.67 -17.94 9.51
C SER A 81 -7.99 -17.84 8.15
N LYS A 82 -7.72 -19.00 7.55
CA LYS A 82 -7.17 -19.07 6.20
C LYS A 82 -8.18 -18.48 5.22
N PHE A 83 -7.68 -17.73 4.26
CA PHE A 83 -8.51 -17.23 3.18
C PHE A 83 -9.06 -18.38 2.35
N SER A 84 -10.30 -18.24 1.89
CA SER A 84 -10.90 -19.20 0.97
C SER A 84 -10.02 -19.36 -0.28
N PRO A 85 -10.04 -20.50 -0.97
CA PRO A 85 -9.25 -20.69 -2.19
C PRO A 85 -9.50 -19.61 -3.25
N ALA A 86 -10.69 -19.02 -3.27
CA ALA A 86 -11.06 -17.91 -4.15
C ALA A 86 -10.34 -16.58 -3.81
N ALA A 87 -9.93 -16.38 -2.55
CA ALA A 87 -9.18 -15.21 -2.09
C ALA A 87 -7.65 -15.40 -2.17
N GLN A 88 -7.18 -16.56 -2.63
CA GLN A 88 -5.76 -16.87 -2.78
C GLN A 88 -5.30 -16.54 -4.21
N LEU A 89 -4.19 -15.82 -4.33
CA LEU A 89 -3.62 -15.50 -5.64
C LEU A 89 -3.03 -16.76 -6.28
N PRO A 90 -3.36 -17.04 -7.55
CA PRO A 90 -2.81 -18.18 -8.27
C PRO A 90 -1.30 -18.00 -8.52
N ARG A 91 -0.54 -19.06 -8.28
CA ARG A 91 0.92 -19.10 -8.43
C ARG A 91 1.31 -19.51 -9.84
N LEU A 92 2.47 -19.03 -10.29
CA LEU A 92 3.09 -19.46 -11.53
C LEU A 92 3.79 -20.81 -11.27
N LEU A 93 3.17 -21.90 -11.71
CA LEU A 93 3.70 -23.27 -11.57
C LEU A 93 4.06 -23.58 -10.10
N ASN A 94 5.27 -24.09 -9.85
CA ASN A 94 5.83 -24.39 -8.53
C ASN A 94 6.62 -23.23 -7.89
N THR A 95 6.52 -22.01 -8.44
CA THR A 95 7.25 -20.85 -7.90
C THR A 95 6.43 -20.11 -6.85
N ARG A 96 7.10 -19.28 -6.05
CA ARG A 96 6.44 -18.32 -5.13
C ARG A 96 5.93 -17.06 -5.84
N ILE A 97 6.06 -16.99 -7.17
CA ILE A 97 5.70 -15.83 -7.97
C ILE A 97 4.23 -15.95 -8.38
N HIS A 98 3.46 -14.90 -8.15
CA HIS A 98 2.07 -14.81 -8.61
C HIS A 98 2.04 -14.00 -9.89
N TYR A 99 1.62 -14.62 -10.99
CA TYR A 99 1.65 -13.97 -12.31
C TYR A 99 0.79 -12.69 -12.33
N LEU A 100 -0.32 -12.69 -11.58
CA LEU A 100 -1.25 -11.56 -11.53
C LEU A 100 -0.63 -10.35 -10.82
N THR A 101 0.07 -10.55 -9.69
CA THR A 101 0.74 -9.44 -8.98
C THR A 101 1.97 -8.97 -9.73
N LEU A 102 2.68 -9.86 -10.42
CA LEU A 102 3.81 -9.49 -11.27
C LEU A 102 3.35 -8.62 -12.44
N LEU A 103 2.30 -9.04 -13.16
CA LEU A 103 1.72 -8.25 -14.26
C LEU A 103 1.20 -6.90 -13.76
N LEU A 104 0.51 -6.90 -12.61
CA LEU A 104 0.04 -5.68 -11.98
C LEU A 104 1.21 -4.76 -11.59
N ALA A 105 2.29 -5.30 -11.03
CA ALA A 105 3.47 -4.52 -10.66
C ALA A 105 4.13 -3.86 -11.88
N LEU A 106 4.29 -4.60 -12.99
CA LEU A 106 4.83 -4.06 -14.24
C LEU A 106 3.92 -2.97 -14.82
N LEU A 107 2.61 -3.20 -14.81
CA LEU A 107 1.62 -2.23 -15.29
C LEU A 107 1.63 -0.96 -14.42
N LEU A 108 1.70 -1.11 -13.10
CA LEU A 108 1.78 0.02 -12.17
C LEU A 108 3.11 0.77 -12.31
N ALA A 109 4.24 0.10 -12.52
CA ALA A 109 5.51 0.75 -12.78
C ALA A 109 5.47 1.60 -14.06
N ALA A 110 4.89 1.07 -15.15
CA ALA A 110 4.67 1.82 -16.38
C ALA A 110 3.71 3.00 -16.18
N LEU A 111 2.63 2.82 -15.42
CA LEU A 111 1.66 3.86 -15.12
C LEU A 111 2.27 4.98 -14.26
N VAL A 112 3.04 4.63 -13.24
CA VAL A 112 3.76 5.59 -12.39
C VAL A 112 4.83 6.32 -13.21
N TYR A 113 5.54 5.62 -14.10
CA TYR A 113 6.46 6.26 -15.03
C TYR A 113 5.75 7.30 -15.90
N LEU A 114 4.62 6.93 -16.50
CA LEU A 114 3.83 7.85 -17.32
C LEU A 114 3.31 9.04 -16.50
N LEU A 115 2.79 8.78 -15.29
CA LEU A 115 2.29 9.80 -14.38
C LEU A 115 3.41 10.79 -14.04
N VAL A 116 4.57 10.30 -13.60
CA VAL A 116 5.69 11.15 -13.23
C VAL A 116 6.23 11.89 -14.45
N ARG A 117 6.51 11.21 -15.58
CA ARG A 117 7.24 11.82 -16.71
C ARG A 117 6.38 12.61 -17.69
N ARG A 118 5.11 12.24 -17.87
CA ARG A 118 4.28 12.78 -18.97
C ARG A 118 3.07 13.59 -18.50
N THR A 119 2.77 13.66 -17.19
CA THR A 119 1.60 14.41 -16.71
C THR A 119 1.96 15.70 -15.98
N ARG A 120 0.99 16.61 -15.88
CA ARG A 120 1.11 17.87 -15.12
C ARG A 120 1.42 17.61 -13.65
N LEU A 121 0.70 16.68 -13.02
CA LEU A 121 0.91 16.29 -11.62
C LEU A 121 2.36 15.84 -11.35
N GLY A 122 2.95 15.08 -12.27
CA GLY A 122 4.34 14.65 -12.16
C GLY A 122 5.35 15.81 -12.25
N SER A 123 5.11 16.76 -13.16
CA SER A 123 5.94 17.97 -13.29
C SER A 123 5.78 18.89 -12.08
N GLU A 124 4.55 19.13 -11.65
CA GLU A 124 4.23 19.94 -10.47
C GLU A 124 4.84 19.34 -9.19
N SER A 125 4.77 18.02 -9.02
CA SER A 125 5.39 17.33 -7.88
C SER A 125 6.91 17.47 -7.86
N ARG A 126 7.60 17.44 -9.01
CA ARG A 126 9.06 17.65 -9.07
C ARG A 126 9.43 19.07 -8.73
N VAL A 127 8.80 20.05 -9.39
CA VAL A 127 9.09 21.48 -9.17
C VAL A 127 8.81 21.87 -7.71
N THR A 128 7.72 21.35 -7.14
CA THR A 128 7.36 21.57 -5.74
C THR A 128 8.36 20.92 -4.78
N GLY A 129 8.93 19.76 -5.13
CA GLY A 129 9.95 19.09 -4.32
C GLY A 129 11.31 19.77 -4.37
N GLU A 130 11.69 20.37 -5.51
CA GLU A 130 12.96 21.08 -5.69
C GLU A 130 12.94 22.50 -5.12
N ASN A 131 11.88 23.27 -5.39
CA ASN A 131 11.74 24.64 -4.90
C ASN A 131 10.26 25.00 -4.64
N PRO A 132 9.80 24.85 -3.39
CA PRO A 132 8.42 25.17 -3.01
C PRO A 132 8.04 26.63 -3.26
N THR A 133 8.99 27.56 -3.15
CA THR A 133 8.76 28.98 -3.37
C THR A 133 8.52 29.27 -4.86
N ALA A 134 9.34 28.70 -5.74
CA ALA A 134 9.17 28.82 -7.19
C ALA A 134 7.86 28.16 -7.67
N ALA A 135 7.49 27.02 -7.09
CA ALA A 135 6.21 26.36 -7.38
C ALA A 135 5.01 27.24 -7.04
N ARG A 136 5.04 27.96 -5.90
CA ARG A 136 4.00 28.94 -5.54
C ARG A 136 3.93 30.11 -6.50
N TYR A 137 5.06 30.64 -6.95
CA TYR A 137 5.09 31.70 -7.97
C TYR A 137 4.54 31.24 -9.32
N ALA A 138 4.71 29.95 -9.65
CA ALA A 138 4.14 29.34 -10.86
C ALA A 138 2.65 28.98 -10.74
N GLY A 139 1.98 29.32 -9.63
CA GLY A 139 0.55 29.06 -9.41
C GLY A 139 0.22 27.60 -9.06
N MET A 140 1.21 26.79 -8.68
CA MET A 140 1.00 25.39 -8.32
C MET A 140 0.37 25.26 -6.93
N ASP A 141 -0.71 24.47 -6.83
CA ASP A 141 -1.40 24.23 -5.56
C ASP A 141 -0.67 23.16 -4.73
N TYR A 142 0.24 23.62 -3.87
CA TYR A 142 1.03 22.79 -2.98
C TYR A 142 0.18 21.77 -2.20
N THR A 143 -0.97 22.22 -1.70
CA THR A 143 -1.87 21.39 -0.89
C THR A 143 -2.41 20.23 -1.71
N LYS A 144 -2.95 20.50 -2.90
CA LYS A 144 -3.48 19.44 -3.78
C LYS A 144 -2.40 18.45 -4.19
N ILE A 145 -1.21 18.93 -4.52
CA ILE A 145 -0.08 18.09 -4.95
C ILE A 145 0.31 17.13 -3.81
N VAL A 146 0.51 17.64 -2.59
CA VAL A 146 0.88 16.81 -1.44
C VAL A 146 -0.18 15.76 -1.15
N LEU A 147 -1.47 16.14 -1.15
CA LEU A 147 -2.57 15.21 -0.88
C LEU A 147 -2.64 14.11 -1.95
N LEU A 148 -2.56 14.46 -3.24
CA LEU A 148 -2.61 13.49 -4.34
C LEU A 148 -1.42 12.53 -4.32
N VAL A 149 -0.20 13.05 -4.13
CA VAL A 149 1.01 12.22 -4.09
C VAL A 149 0.97 11.23 -2.93
N MET A 150 0.58 11.68 -1.73
CA MET A 150 0.46 10.81 -0.56
C MET A 150 -0.65 9.78 -0.72
N LEU A 151 -1.80 10.17 -1.27
CA LEU A 151 -2.93 9.27 -1.51
C LEU A 151 -2.57 8.18 -2.51
N LEU A 152 -1.95 8.54 -3.64
CA LEU A 152 -1.48 7.58 -4.64
C LEU A 152 -0.39 6.67 -4.09
N SER A 153 0.59 7.22 -3.35
CA SER A 153 1.67 6.43 -2.75
C SER A 153 1.14 5.43 -1.73
N GLY A 154 0.24 5.86 -0.85
CA GLY A 154 -0.44 5.00 0.12
C GLY A 154 -1.27 3.91 -0.56
N GLY A 155 -2.00 4.26 -1.63
CA GLY A 155 -2.78 3.29 -2.40
C GLY A 155 -1.93 2.23 -3.08
N LEU A 156 -0.81 2.62 -3.70
CA LEU A 156 0.15 1.70 -4.31
C LEU A 156 0.80 0.78 -3.25
N ALA A 157 1.15 1.32 -2.08
CA ALA A 157 1.64 0.53 -0.96
C ALA A 157 0.59 -0.47 -0.45
N GLY A 158 -0.68 -0.06 -0.41
CA GLY A 158 -1.81 -0.93 -0.10
C GLY A 158 -1.93 -2.10 -1.07
N LEU A 159 -1.83 -1.86 -2.39
CA LEU A 159 -1.84 -2.91 -3.41
C LEU A 159 -0.69 -3.91 -3.24
N ALA A 160 0.51 -3.43 -2.93
CA ALA A 160 1.66 -4.28 -2.63
C ALA A 160 1.40 -5.17 -1.41
N GLY A 161 0.81 -4.61 -0.35
CA GLY A 161 0.40 -5.35 0.85
C GLY A 161 -0.62 -6.45 0.54
N VAL A 162 -1.60 -6.20 -0.33
CA VAL A 162 -2.55 -7.24 -0.77
C VAL A 162 -1.83 -8.41 -1.42
N GLY A 163 -0.85 -8.14 -2.30
CA GLY A 163 -0.07 -9.18 -2.97
C GLY A 163 0.67 -10.10 -2.00
N VAL A 164 1.24 -9.54 -0.93
CA VAL A 164 1.95 -10.31 0.11
C VAL A 164 0.97 -11.17 0.91
N VAL A 165 -0.13 -10.58 1.40
CA VAL A 165 -1.08 -11.29 2.26
C VAL A 165 -1.87 -12.36 1.49
N ALA A 166 -2.39 -12.02 0.30
CA ALA A 166 -3.20 -12.93 -0.50
C ALA A 166 -2.37 -13.93 -1.35
N GLY A 167 -1.06 -13.72 -1.50
CA GLY A 167 -0.20 -14.58 -2.31
C GLY A 167 0.70 -15.50 -1.49
N ILE A 168 1.35 -14.96 -0.47
CA ILE A 168 2.38 -15.69 0.28
C ILE A 168 1.75 -16.34 1.51
N HIS A 169 1.11 -15.52 2.35
CA HIS A 169 0.64 -15.96 3.66
C HIS A 169 -0.74 -16.64 3.63
N HIS A 170 -1.60 -16.23 2.68
CA HIS A 170 -2.99 -16.69 2.55
C HIS A 170 -3.84 -16.50 3.82
N ARG A 171 -3.36 -15.66 4.73
CA ARG A 171 -4.00 -15.24 5.97
C ARG A 171 -3.24 -14.02 6.50
N MET A 172 -3.84 -13.33 7.45
CA MET A 172 -3.19 -12.22 8.15
C MET A 172 -2.49 -12.75 9.41
N HIS A 173 -1.25 -12.33 9.61
CA HIS A 173 -0.41 -12.63 10.77
C HIS A 173 -0.08 -11.35 11.55
N TYR A 174 0.63 -11.51 12.67
CA TYR A 174 1.27 -10.40 13.36
C TYR A 174 2.15 -9.57 12.40
N PRO A 175 2.27 -8.25 12.61
CA PRO A 175 2.92 -7.32 11.66
C PRO A 175 4.33 -7.75 11.22
N ALA A 176 5.16 -8.24 12.16
CA ALA A 176 6.52 -8.70 11.88
C ALA A 176 6.57 -9.92 10.93
N GLY A 177 5.49 -10.70 10.83
CA GLY A 177 5.38 -11.83 9.91
C GLY A 177 4.97 -11.43 8.49
N ILE A 178 4.33 -10.26 8.30
CA ILE A 178 3.84 -9.79 6.99
C ILE A 178 4.87 -8.92 6.28
N SER A 179 5.54 -8.02 7.00
CA SER A 179 6.49 -7.06 6.42
C SER A 179 7.78 -7.01 7.23
N PRO A 180 8.74 -7.92 6.97
CA PRO A 180 10.04 -7.96 7.66
C PRO A 180 10.95 -6.74 7.38
N GLY A 181 10.49 -5.76 6.60
CA GLY A 181 11.27 -4.59 6.19
C GLY A 181 11.13 -4.21 4.72
N TYR A 182 10.31 -4.90 3.93
CA TYR A 182 10.18 -4.66 2.48
C TYR A 182 9.94 -3.19 2.12
N GLY A 183 9.09 -2.49 2.88
CA GLY A 183 8.86 -1.05 2.67
C GLY A 183 10.11 -0.19 2.87
N PHE A 184 10.88 -0.43 3.92
CA PHE A 184 12.12 0.31 4.18
C PHE A 184 13.20 -0.01 3.16
N THR A 185 13.33 -1.28 2.75
CA THR A 185 14.24 -1.68 1.67
C THR A 185 13.86 -1.01 0.35
N ALA A 186 12.56 -0.91 0.04
CA ALA A 186 12.09 -0.26 -1.19
C ALA A 186 12.46 1.23 -1.27
N ILE A 187 12.52 1.95 -0.13
CA ILE A 187 12.99 3.35 -0.09
C ILE A 187 14.44 3.44 -0.57
N ILE A 188 15.30 2.54 -0.09
CA ILE A 188 16.72 2.49 -0.47
C ILE A 188 16.86 2.15 -1.96
N VAL A 189 16.10 1.16 -2.45
CA VAL A 189 16.10 0.78 -3.87
C VAL A 189 15.66 1.94 -4.76
N ALA A 190 14.59 2.65 -4.40
CA ALA A 190 14.11 3.82 -5.15
C ALA A 190 15.14 4.95 -5.21
N TRP A 191 15.88 5.16 -4.12
CA TRP A 191 16.99 6.12 -4.05
C TRP A 191 18.16 5.69 -4.95
N LEU A 192 18.55 4.42 -4.91
CA LEU A 192 19.61 3.87 -5.77
C LEU A 192 19.24 3.97 -7.27
N ALA A 193 17.96 3.79 -7.59
CA ALA A 193 17.38 4.00 -8.91
C ALA A 193 17.27 5.48 -9.32
N ARG A 194 17.73 6.42 -8.49
CA ARG A 194 17.63 7.88 -8.69
C ARG A 194 16.19 8.35 -8.98
N LEU A 195 15.21 7.76 -8.29
CA LEU A 195 13.79 8.06 -8.45
C LEU A 195 13.28 7.82 -9.89
N ASN A 196 13.93 6.92 -10.65
CA ASN A 196 13.46 6.48 -11.96
C ASN A 196 12.54 5.26 -11.80
N PRO A 197 11.23 5.35 -12.11
CA PRO A 197 10.29 4.24 -11.89
C PRO A 197 10.55 2.97 -12.72
N LEU A 198 11.38 3.03 -13.75
CA LEU A 198 11.70 1.90 -14.64
C LEU A 198 13.08 1.27 -14.39
N ALA A 199 13.92 1.86 -13.55
CA ALA A 199 15.26 1.36 -13.24
C ALA A 199 15.20 0.33 -12.11
#